data_AF-A0A819XQT1-F1
#
_entry.id   AF-A0A819XQT1-F1
#
_cell.length_a   1.000
_cell.length_b   1.000
_cell.length_c   1.000
_cell.angle_alpha   90.00
_cell.angle_beta   90.00
_cell.angle_gamma   90.00
#
_symmetry.space_group_name_H-M   'P 1'
#
loop_
_entity.id
_entity.type
_entity.pdbx_description
1 polymer ?
#
loop_
_entity_poly.entity_id
_entity_poly.type
_entity_poly.pdbx_seq_one_letter_code
_entity_poly.pdbx_strand_id
1 'polypeptide(L)'
;GSYTGHWLGDNTAAWSHLKYNIIGMLEFNLFGIPYVGADICGFEGNTTEEMCQRWMQLGAFNPFFRNHNGLRYFDQDPGNFPPNIVESNRRIVETRYTLIPYLYTLFHRVHISGGTIVRSMAHEFPTDTSSWSLDEQFLWSSHLLIAPVIYEGHTTKSVYLPTSERWFDYYTGGEIKTLGSITVQAARDHLPLYLRGGSIIPHQHSAMNTVLSRQKSFYLYIALDKNERAQGDMFWDDGESINTYETSHYNYFIFNYDSKRLTIEPWTFKYPEMDNRLDEISIYGIIQQPIRIIWNGQTLAGDKWTFDTNTNVLNIQKLDLNLSKTHKFVFV
;
A
#
# COMPACT_ATOMS: atom_id res chain seq x y z
N GLY A 1 9.12 -16.12 12.71
CA GLY A 1 9.55 -15.85 11.33
C GLY A 1 11.01 -15.44 11.21
N SER A 2 11.88 -15.70 12.21
CA SER A 2 13.28 -15.26 12.19
C SER A 2 14.15 -15.93 11.12
N TYR A 3 13.69 -17.02 10.52
CA TYR A 3 14.46 -17.81 9.54
C TYR A 3 13.80 -17.92 8.18
N THR A 4 12.47 -17.83 8.12
CA THR A 4 11.71 -18.10 6.90
C THR A 4 10.32 -17.47 6.97
N GLY A 5 9.68 -17.37 5.81
CA GLY A 5 8.25 -17.12 5.70
C GLY A 5 7.41 -18.39 5.73
N HIS A 6 6.13 -18.24 5.45
CA HIS A 6 5.17 -19.33 5.42
C HIS A 6 4.13 -19.11 4.33
N TRP A 7 3.52 -20.18 3.84
CA TRP A 7 2.25 -20.09 3.13
C TRP A 7 1.24 -20.96 3.84
N LEU A 8 -0.05 -20.61 3.76
CA LEU A 8 -1.12 -21.25 4.55
C LEU A 8 -1.43 -22.73 4.16
N GLY A 9 -0.59 -23.37 3.34
CA GLY A 9 -0.75 -24.75 2.91
C GLY A 9 -1.70 -24.92 1.73
N ASP A 10 -2.09 -26.18 1.52
CA ASP A 10 -2.91 -26.66 0.40
C ASP A 10 -4.38 -26.20 0.57
N ASN A 11 -4.65 -24.95 0.20
CA ASN A 11 -5.98 -24.35 0.25
C ASN A 11 -6.84 -24.78 -0.96
N THR A 12 -8.14 -24.49 -0.94
CA THR A 12 -9.07 -24.86 -2.01
C THR A 12 -9.54 -23.63 -2.78
N ALA A 13 -9.78 -23.79 -4.08
CA ALA A 13 -10.49 -22.86 -4.95
C ALA A 13 -11.97 -22.72 -4.52
N ALA A 14 -12.19 -22.08 -3.38
CA ALA A 14 -13.50 -21.87 -2.77
C ALA A 14 -13.58 -20.47 -2.14
N TRP A 15 -14.74 -19.81 -2.26
CA TRP A 15 -14.93 -18.44 -1.76
C TRP A 15 -14.66 -18.29 -0.25
N SER A 16 -14.99 -19.31 0.55
CA SER A 16 -14.66 -19.34 1.98
C SER A 16 -13.16 -19.27 2.25
N HIS A 17 -12.30 -19.78 1.35
CA HIS A 17 -10.85 -19.75 1.52
C HIS A 17 -10.23 -18.37 1.23
N LEU A 18 -10.94 -17.45 0.55
CA LEU A 18 -10.53 -16.04 0.51
C LEU A 18 -10.66 -15.40 1.89
N LYS A 19 -11.74 -15.72 2.64
CA LYS A 19 -11.89 -15.28 4.03
C LYS A 19 -10.81 -15.90 4.93
N TYR A 20 -10.59 -17.21 4.80
CA TYR A 20 -9.56 -17.89 5.59
C TYR A 20 -8.14 -17.40 5.29
N ASN A 21 -7.88 -16.94 4.06
CA ASN A 21 -6.61 -16.28 3.73
C ASN A 21 -6.41 -15.03 4.62
N ILE A 22 -7.42 -14.14 4.73
CA ILE A 22 -7.33 -12.95 5.57
C ILE A 22 -7.05 -13.32 7.03
N ILE A 23 -7.84 -14.25 7.59
CA ILE A 23 -7.71 -14.69 8.97
C ILE A 23 -6.33 -15.31 9.23
N GLY A 24 -5.88 -16.22 8.36
CA GLY A 24 -4.57 -16.85 8.48
C GLY A 24 -3.43 -15.84 8.39
N MET A 25 -3.50 -14.86 7.49
CA MET A 25 -2.48 -13.79 7.45
C MET A 25 -2.43 -12.98 8.74
N LEU A 26 -3.58 -12.65 9.31
CA LEU A 26 -3.68 -11.92 10.59
C LEU A 26 -3.04 -12.72 11.73
N GLU A 27 -3.37 -14.00 11.84
CA GLU A 27 -2.82 -14.91 12.86
C GLU A 27 -1.30 -15.06 12.73
N PHE A 28 -0.79 -15.34 11.53
CA PHE A 28 0.65 -15.50 11.31
C PHE A 28 1.46 -14.21 11.53
N ASN A 29 0.84 -13.05 11.33
CA ASN A 29 1.45 -11.78 11.74
C ASN A 29 1.57 -11.71 13.27
N LEU A 30 0.56 -12.14 14.04
CA LEU A 30 0.66 -12.24 15.50
C LEU A 30 1.70 -13.27 15.96
N PHE A 31 1.91 -14.34 15.19
CA PHE A 31 2.95 -15.34 15.44
C PHE A 31 4.37 -14.87 15.07
N GLY A 32 4.52 -13.63 14.57
CA GLY A 32 5.81 -13.08 14.15
C GLY A 32 6.35 -13.73 12.87
N ILE A 33 5.49 -14.16 11.96
CA ILE A 33 5.83 -14.66 10.62
C ILE A 33 5.13 -13.74 9.58
N PRO A 34 5.62 -12.50 9.41
CA PRO A 34 4.94 -11.50 8.58
C PRO A 34 5.04 -11.79 7.08
N TYR A 35 6.05 -12.54 6.62
CA TYR A 35 6.15 -12.98 5.22
C TYR A 35 5.25 -14.21 5.01
N VAL A 36 3.95 -13.94 4.86
CA VAL A 36 2.90 -14.96 4.77
C VAL A 36 1.84 -14.63 3.70
N GLY A 37 1.21 -15.67 3.17
CA GLY A 37 0.09 -15.57 2.22
C GLY A 37 -0.51 -16.96 1.92
N ALA A 38 -1.63 -16.99 1.21
CA ALA A 38 -2.19 -18.25 0.69
C ALA A 38 -1.90 -18.41 -0.81
N ASP A 39 -2.10 -19.61 -1.33
CA ASP A 39 -2.03 -19.88 -2.77
C ASP A 39 -3.23 -19.24 -3.47
N ILE A 40 -2.92 -18.30 -4.35
CA ILE A 40 -3.92 -17.43 -4.98
C ILE A 40 -4.62 -18.20 -6.09
N CYS A 41 -5.94 -17.98 -6.18
CA CYS A 41 -6.88 -18.73 -7.01
C CYS A 41 -7.22 -20.14 -6.49
N GLY A 42 -6.49 -20.63 -5.47
CA GLY A 42 -6.70 -21.90 -4.78
C GLY A 42 -5.79 -23.01 -5.32
N PHE A 43 -5.26 -23.85 -4.43
CA PHE A 43 -4.39 -24.97 -4.81
C PHE A 43 -5.18 -26.22 -5.22
N GLU A 44 -6.17 -26.61 -4.42
CA GLU A 44 -7.10 -27.71 -4.70
C GLU A 44 -8.35 -27.21 -5.44
N GLY A 45 -8.76 -27.92 -6.48
CA GLY A 45 -9.98 -27.64 -7.24
C GLY A 45 -9.77 -26.66 -8.40
N ASN A 46 -10.73 -26.63 -9.32
CA ASN A 46 -10.69 -25.68 -10.44
C ASN A 46 -11.25 -24.33 -10.00
N THR A 47 -10.44 -23.28 -10.13
CA THR A 47 -10.89 -21.90 -9.92
C THR A 47 -11.87 -21.45 -11.01
N THR A 48 -12.57 -20.35 -10.75
CA THR A 48 -13.38 -19.65 -11.76
C THR A 48 -12.74 -18.32 -12.12
N GLU A 49 -13.11 -17.78 -13.27
CA GLU A 49 -12.68 -16.45 -13.70
C GLU A 49 -12.95 -15.35 -12.67
N GLU A 50 -14.13 -15.37 -12.03
CA GLU A 50 -14.50 -14.38 -11.02
C GLU A 50 -13.68 -14.57 -9.75
N MET A 51 -13.59 -15.81 -9.28
CA MET A 51 -12.85 -16.14 -8.07
C MET A 51 -11.37 -15.78 -8.22
N CYS A 52 -10.72 -16.19 -9.31
CA CYS A 52 -9.30 -15.91 -9.51
C CYS A 52 -9.05 -14.41 -9.66
N GLN A 53 -9.93 -13.65 -10.32
CA GLN A 53 -9.81 -12.19 -10.37
C GLN A 53 -9.93 -11.53 -8.99
N ARG A 54 -10.92 -11.92 -8.18
CA ARG A 54 -11.08 -11.42 -6.80
C ARG A 54 -9.94 -11.86 -5.89
N TRP A 55 -9.41 -13.07 -6.10
CA TRP A 55 -8.30 -13.57 -5.31
C TRP A 55 -6.97 -12.92 -5.72
N MET A 56 -6.77 -12.58 -6.99
CA MET A 56 -5.64 -11.75 -7.41
C MET A 56 -5.70 -10.37 -6.78
N GLN A 57 -6.90 -9.79 -6.64
CA GLN A 57 -7.11 -8.52 -5.94
C GLN A 57 -6.72 -8.59 -4.46
N LEU A 58 -7.28 -9.55 -3.71
CA LEU A 58 -6.89 -9.79 -2.31
C LEU A 58 -5.39 -10.14 -2.20
N GLY A 59 -4.95 -11.09 -3.00
CA GLY A 59 -3.63 -11.67 -2.98
C GLY A 59 -2.51 -10.66 -3.21
N ALA A 60 -2.75 -9.64 -4.06
CA ALA A 60 -1.83 -8.54 -4.27
C ALA A 60 -1.46 -7.80 -2.97
N PHE A 61 -2.22 -7.98 -1.88
CA PHE A 61 -1.96 -7.43 -0.56
C PHE A 61 -1.55 -8.49 0.49
N ASN A 62 -1.29 -9.74 0.07
CA ASN A 62 -0.57 -10.70 0.90
C ASN A 62 0.90 -10.26 0.99
N PRO A 63 1.55 -10.28 2.16
CA PRO A 63 2.99 -10.06 2.25
C PRO A 63 3.80 -11.02 1.35
N PHE A 64 3.41 -12.31 1.32
CA PHE A 64 3.87 -13.29 0.34
C PHE A 64 2.82 -13.53 -0.76
N PHE A 65 3.14 -13.14 -1.99
CA PHE A 65 2.22 -13.16 -3.13
C PHE A 65 2.62 -14.24 -4.14
N ARG A 66 1.86 -15.35 -4.18
CA ARG A 66 2.09 -16.49 -5.07
C ARG A 66 0.78 -17.05 -5.60
N ASN A 67 0.67 -17.20 -6.92
CA ASN A 67 -0.30 -18.09 -7.55
C ASN A 67 0.36 -19.48 -7.68
N HIS A 68 -0.30 -20.51 -7.17
CA HIS A 68 0.19 -21.88 -7.17
C HIS A 68 -1.00 -22.83 -7.32
N ASN A 69 -0.82 -23.94 -8.04
CA ASN A 69 -1.91 -24.83 -8.46
C ASN A 69 -1.53 -26.30 -8.26
N GLY A 70 -2.52 -27.13 -7.97
CA GLY A 70 -2.37 -28.59 -7.91
C GLY A 70 -2.23 -29.22 -9.29
N LEU A 71 -1.58 -30.39 -9.35
CA LEU A 71 -1.18 -31.08 -10.59
C LEU A 71 -2.35 -31.44 -11.55
N ARG A 72 -3.59 -31.53 -11.05
CA ARG A 72 -4.72 -32.13 -11.78
C ARG A 72 -5.79 -31.13 -12.22
N TYR A 73 -5.56 -29.84 -11.99
CA TYR A 73 -6.54 -28.78 -12.22
C TYR A 73 -6.19 -27.98 -13.47
N PHE A 74 -7.16 -27.22 -13.98
CA PHE A 74 -6.94 -26.33 -15.11
C PHE A 74 -5.91 -25.26 -14.77
N ASP A 75 -5.15 -24.83 -15.78
CA ASP A 75 -4.19 -23.74 -15.63
C ASP A 75 -4.88 -22.47 -15.11
N GLN A 76 -4.24 -21.79 -14.17
CA GLN A 76 -4.78 -20.61 -13.50
C GLN A 76 -3.75 -19.48 -13.39
N ASP A 77 -2.66 -19.54 -14.15
CA ASP A 77 -1.78 -18.40 -14.27
C ASP A 77 -2.54 -17.20 -14.87
N PRO A 78 -2.19 -15.95 -14.50
CA PRO A 78 -2.95 -14.79 -14.94
C PRO A 78 -3.08 -14.64 -16.46
N GLY A 79 -2.18 -15.24 -17.25
CA GLY A 79 -2.19 -15.18 -18.71
C GLY A 79 -3.19 -16.14 -19.37
N ASN A 80 -3.71 -17.12 -18.65
CA ASN A 80 -4.67 -18.10 -19.17
C ASN A 80 -6.11 -17.55 -19.30
N PHE A 81 -6.41 -16.41 -18.68
CA PHE A 81 -7.75 -15.82 -18.64
C PHE A 81 -8.06 -14.90 -19.84
N PRO A 82 -9.34 -14.58 -20.10
CA PRO A 82 -9.72 -13.59 -21.11
C PRO A 82 -9.05 -12.22 -20.91
N PRO A 83 -8.81 -11.45 -22.00
CA PRO A 83 -8.03 -10.20 -21.95
C PRO A 83 -8.48 -9.16 -20.91
N ASN A 84 -9.79 -9.04 -20.65
CA ASN A 84 -10.32 -8.12 -19.64
C ASN A 84 -9.92 -8.52 -18.21
N ILE A 85 -9.79 -9.81 -17.93
CA ILE A 85 -9.36 -10.33 -16.63
C ILE A 85 -7.85 -10.22 -16.50
N VAL A 86 -7.10 -10.53 -17.56
CA VAL A 86 -5.65 -10.29 -17.62
C VAL A 86 -5.33 -8.84 -17.28
N GLU A 87 -6.07 -7.89 -17.89
CA GLU A 87 -5.89 -6.46 -17.65
C GLU A 87 -6.24 -6.06 -16.21
N SER A 88 -7.31 -6.62 -15.63
CA SER A 88 -7.64 -6.40 -14.22
C SER A 88 -6.56 -6.94 -13.28
N ASN A 89 -6.04 -8.13 -13.55
CA ASN A 89 -4.98 -8.76 -12.76
C ASN A 89 -3.67 -7.97 -12.89
N ARG A 90 -3.35 -7.49 -14.09
CA ARG A 90 -2.19 -6.64 -14.35
C ARG A 90 -2.26 -5.35 -13.53
N ARG A 91 -3.40 -4.64 -13.57
CA ARG A 91 -3.58 -3.37 -12.81
C ARG A 91 -3.35 -3.55 -11.31
N ILE A 92 -3.83 -4.65 -10.71
CA ILE A 92 -3.64 -4.85 -9.27
C ILE A 92 -2.24 -5.34 -8.90
N VAL A 93 -1.60 -6.14 -9.77
CA VAL A 93 -0.19 -6.50 -9.61
C VAL A 93 0.70 -5.26 -9.75
N GLU A 94 0.44 -4.39 -10.73
CA GLU A 94 1.13 -3.11 -10.88
C GLU A 94 0.95 -2.23 -9.63
N THR A 95 -0.28 -2.17 -9.07
CA THR A 95 -0.53 -1.48 -7.80
C THR A 95 0.35 -2.03 -6.68
N ARG A 96 0.43 -3.36 -6.51
CA ARG A 96 1.36 -3.98 -5.55
C ARG A 96 2.80 -3.54 -5.80
N TYR A 97 3.26 -3.60 -7.05
CA TYR A 97 4.63 -3.21 -7.41
C TYR A 97 4.92 -1.76 -7.04
N THR A 98 3.95 -0.87 -7.21
CA THR A 98 4.13 0.53 -6.80
C THR A 98 4.32 0.70 -5.29
N LEU A 99 3.71 -0.18 -4.49
CA LEU A 99 3.75 -0.17 -3.03
C LEU A 99 4.91 -0.99 -2.42
N ILE A 100 5.78 -1.60 -3.23
CA ILE A 100 6.93 -2.38 -2.73
C ILE A 100 7.83 -1.56 -1.79
N PRO A 101 8.17 -0.27 -2.06
CA PRO A 101 8.98 0.51 -1.11
C PRO A 101 8.33 0.65 0.26
N TYR A 102 7.00 0.85 0.30
CA TYR A 102 6.25 0.88 1.55
C TYR A 102 6.25 -0.49 2.24
N LEU A 103 5.89 -1.55 1.53
CA LEU A 103 5.88 -2.91 2.09
C LEU A 103 7.26 -3.32 2.62
N TYR A 104 8.34 -3.00 1.90
CA TYR A 104 9.72 -3.28 2.31
C TYR A 104 10.11 -2.49 3.56
N THR A 105 9.67 -1.24 3.67
CA THR A 105 9.82 -0.44 4.89
C THR A 105 9.06 -1.05 6.08
N LEU A 106 7.87 -1.62 5.85
CA LEU A 106 7.13 -2.35 6.89
C LEU A 106 7.88 -3.62 7.33
N PHE A 107 8.47 -4.37 6.40
CA PHE A 107 9.33 -5.51 6.73
C PHE A 107 10.55 -5.10 7.56
N HIS A 108 11.21 -4.01 7.18
CA HIS A 108 12.33 -3.46 7.95
C HIS A 108 11.90 -3.12 9.39
N ARG A 109 10.80 -2.40 9.58
CA ARG A 109 10.26 -2.07 10.91
C ARG A 109 10.00 -3.33 11.76
N VAL A 110 9.36 -4.33 11.17
CA VAL A 110 9.08 -5.60 11.88
C VAL A 110 10.36 -6.37 12.19
N HIS A 111 11.36 -6.33 11.31
CA HIS A 111 12.66 -6.95 11.55
C HIS A 111 13.38 -6.33 12.77
N ILE A 112 13.40 -4.99 12.87
CA ILE A 112 14.16 -4.30 13.93
C ILE A 112 13.40 -4.12 15.25
N SER A 113 12.08 -4.17 15.24
CA SER A 113 11.25 -3.83 16.42
C SER A 113 10.10 -4.81 16.68
N GLY A 114 9.96 -5.87 15.88
CA GLY A 114 8.79 -6.74 15.94
C GLY A 114 7.51 -6.03 15.49
N GLY A 115 6.36 -6.62 15.84
CA GLY A 115 5.06 -6.13 15.41
C GLY A 115 4.55 -6.83 14.14
N THR A 116 3.70 -6.14 13.38
CA THR A 116 2.88 -6.74 12.33
C THR A 116 2.84 -5.87 11.08
N ILE A 117 2.82 -6.52 9.92
CA ILE A 117 2.56 -5.88 8.62
C ILE A 117 1.07 -5.92 8.34
N VAL A 118 0.45 -7.08 8.41
CA VAL A 118 -1.01 -7.22 8.25
C VAL A 118 -1.65 -7.07 9.62
N ARG A 119 -2.54 -6.08 9.78
CA ARG A 119 -3.22 -5.78 11.04
C ARG A 119 -4.73 -5.93 10.90
N SER A 120 -5.34 -6.50 11.94
CA SER A 120 -6.79 -6.48 12.09
C SER A 120 -7.22 -5.07 12.49
N MET A 121 -8.48 -4.74 12.20
CA MET A 121 -9.05 -3.47 12.65
C MET A 121 -9.03 -3.38 14.19
N ALA A 122 -9.27 -4.49 14.89
CA ALA A 122 -9.20 -4.59 16.34
C ALA A 122 -7.81 -4.27 16.92
N HIS A 123 -6.74 -4.68 16.23
CA HIS A 123 -5.37 -4.40 16.66
C HIS A 123 -5.04 -2.90 16.51
N GLU A 124 -5.46 -2.29 15.40
CA GLU A 124 -5.16 -0.87 15.14
C GLU A 124 -6.09 0.09 15.92
N PHE A 125 -7.35 -0.32 16.14
CA PHE A 125 -8.39 0.49 16.80
C PHE A 125 -8.98 -0.23 18.03
N PRO A 126 -8.16 -0.58 19.04
CA PRO A 126 -8.61 -1.44 20.14
C PRO A 126 -9.71 -0.81 21.00
N THR A 127 -9.81 0.52 21.04
CA THR A 127 -10.85 1.24 21.79
C THR A 127 -12.17 1.39 21.03
N ASP A 128 -12.21 1.05 19.74
CA ASP A 128 -13.42 1.04 18.92
C ASP A 128 -13.99 -0.38 18.89
N THR A 129 -15.02 -0.64 19.68
CA THR A 129 -15.65 -1.96 19.80
C THR A 129 -16.29 -2.45 18.50
N SER A 130 -16.63 -1.54 17.58
CA SER A 130 -17.15 -1.89 16.25
C SER A 130 -16.11 -2.58 15.38
N SER A 131 -14.82 -2.42 15.71
CA SER A 131 -13.72 -3.00 14.96
C SER A 131 -13.39 -4.46 15.34
N TRP A 132 -13.86 -4.92 16.52
CA TRP A 132 -13.37 -6.14 17.16
C TRP A 132 -13.69 -7.42 16.39
N SER A 133 -14.85 -7.48 15.75
CA SER A 133 -15.30 -8.64 14.99
C SER A 133 -15.00 -8.55 13.49
N LEU A 134 -14.28 -7.53 13.03
CA LEU A 134 -14.01 -7.34 11.61
C LEU A 134 -12.87 -8.24 11.15
N ASP A 135 -13.20 -9.19 10.27
CA ASP A 135 -12.29 -10.18 9.72
C ASP A 135 -12.29 -10.24 8.17
N GLU A 136 -12.98 -9.29 7.53
CA GLU A 136 -13.11 -9.22 6.05
C GLU A 136 -12.53 -7.94 5.43
N GLN A 137 -11.79 -7.19 6.24
CA GLN A 137 -10.96 -6.07 5.86
C GLN A 137 -9.75 -6.06 6.80
N PHE A 138 -8.63 -5.55 6.32
CA PHE A 138 -7.40 -5.49 7.10
C PHE A 138 -6.58 -4.28 6.68
N LEU A 139 -5.51 -4.03 7.43
CA LEU A 139 -4.57 -2.95 7.13
C LEU A 139 -3.20 -3.51 6.80
N TRP A 140 -2.49 -2.81 5.92
CA TRP A 140 -1.03 -2.79 5.96
C TRP A 140 -0.58 -1.71 6.93
N SER A 141 0.05 -2.17 8.02
CA SER A 141 0.39 -1.39 9.19
C SER A 141 -0.83 -0.58 9.66
N SER A 142 -0.69 0.73 9.81
CA SER A 142 -1.72 1.62 10.32
C SER A 142 -2.36 2.51 9.25
N HIS A 143 -1.95 2.41 7.98
CA HIS A 143 -2.19 3.49 6.98
C HIS A 143 -2.91 3.09 5.71
N LEU A 144 -2.84 1.83 5.27
CA LEU A 144 -3.50 1.37 4.04
C LEU A 144 -4.54 0.32 4.40
N LEU A 145 -5.82 0.62 4.19
CA LEU A 145 -6.94 -0.29 4.44
C LEU A 145 -7.33 -1.00 3.15
N ILE A 146 -7.46 -2.32 3.24
CA ILE A 146 -7.78 -3.23 2.15
C ILE A 146 -9.11 -3.91 2.47
N ALA A 147 -10.11 -3.73 1.60
CA ALA A 147 -11.45 -4.28 1.79
C ALA A 147 -11.89 -5.11 0.56
N PRO A 148 -11.42 -6.37 0.45
CA PRO A 148 -11.68 -7.22 -0.70
C PRO A 148 -13.13 -7.72 -0.77
N VAL A 149 -13.62 -7.91 -2.00
CA VAL A 149 -14.84 -8.68 -2.25
C VAL A 149 -14.49 -10.17 -2.21
N ILE A 150 -15.10 -10.90 -1.28
CA ILE A 150 -14.78 -12.32 -0.99
C ILE A 150 -16.00 -13.24 -1.11
N TYR A 151 -17.07 -12.75 -1.74
CA TYR A 151 -18.29 -13.50 -1.99
C TYR A 151 -18.65 -13.43 -3.47
N GLU A 152 -19.14 -14.54 -4.01
CA GLU A 152 -19.51 -14.69 -5.41
C GLU A 152 -20.61 -13.72 -5.83
N GLY A 153 -20.52 -13.18 -7.05
CA GLY A 153 -21.51 -12.29 -7.67
C GLY A 153 -21.58 -10.88 -7.07
N HIS A 154 -20.78 -10.57 -6.05
CA HIS A 154 -20.86 -9.28 -5.37
C HIS A 154 -20.14 -8.18 -6.17
N THR A 155 -20.84 -7.06 -6.34
CA THR A 155 -20.36 -5.82 -6.98
C THR A 155 -20.29 -4.65 -6.00
N THR A 156 -20.54 -4.93 -4.72
CA THR A 156 -20.46 -3.98 -3.61
C THR A 156 -19.79 -4.64 -2.42
N LYS A 157 -19.20 -3.84 -1.53
CA LYS A 157 -18.58 -4.32 -0.28
C LYS A 157 -19.05 -3.47 0.90
N SER A 158 -19.36 -4.12 2.02
CA SER A 158 -19.50 -3.43 3.31
C SER A 158 -18.10 -3.17 3.87
N VAL A 159 -17.79 -1.90 4.16
CA VAL A 159 -16.51 -1.43 4.69
C VAL A 159 -16.77 -0.62 5.94
N TYR A 160 -15.99 -0.87 6.98
CA TYR A 160 -15.98 -0.06 8.19
C TYR A 160 -14.78 0.89 8.17
N LEU A 161 -15.05 2.20 8.19
CA LEU A 161 -14.04 3.25 8.29
C LEU A 161 -14.18 3.97 9.64
N PRO A 162 -13.26 3.81 10.60
CA PRO A 162 -13.32 4.47 11.91
C PRO A 162 -13.59 5.97 11.81
N THR A 163 -14.61 6.45 12.51
CA THR A 163 -15.09 7.84 12.42
C THR A 163 -14.18 8.86 13.12
N SER A 164 -13.20 8.39 13.90
CA SER A 164 -12.20 9.24 14.57
C SER A 164 -11.10 9.72 13.63
N GLU A 165 -11.02 9.17 12.41
CA GLU A 165 -9.96 9.34 11.43
C GLU A 165 -10.49 9.98 10.14
N ARG A 166 -9.56 10.51 9.33
CA ARG A 166 -9.85 10.83 7.92
C ARG A 166 -9.47 9.65 7.05
N TRP A 167 -10.26 9.38 6.03
CA TRP A 167 -10.01 8.32 5.06
C TRP A 167 -10.09 8.88 3.65
N PHE A 168 -9.21 8.41 2.79
CA PHE A 168 -9.12 8.85 1.40
C PHE A 168 -9.18 7.63 0.50
N ASP A 169 -9.93 7.71 -0.59
CA ASP A 169 -9.86 6.72 -1.66
C ASP A 169 -8.43 6.67 -2.21
N TYR A 170 -7.84 5.48 -2.27
CA TYR A 170 -6.45 5.30 -2.67
C TYR A 170 -6.18 5.76 -4.11
N TYR A 171 -7.15 5.55 -5.01
CA TYR A 171 -6.95 5.77 -6.44
C TYR A 171 -7.14 7.23 -6.85
N THR A 172 -8.10 7.91 -6.23
CA THR A 172 -8.49 9.28 -6.57
C THR A 172 -7.93 10.31 -5.59
N GLY A 173 -7.52 9.90 -4.39
CA GLY A 173 -7.14 10.80 -3.30
C GLY A 173 -8.31 11.56 -2.67
N GLY A 174 -9.54 11.33 -3.17
CA GLY A 174 -10.74 11.99 -2.67
C GLY A 174 -11.08 11.53 -1.24
N GLU A 175 -11.42 12.48 -0.38
CA GLU A 175 -11.79 12.18 1.01
C GLU A 175 -13.18 11.51 1.10
N ILE A 176 -13.25 10.42 1.86
CA ILE A 176 -14.50 9.70 2.13
C ILE A 176 -15.32 10.48 3.17
N LYS A 177 -16.49 10.97 2.76
CA LYS A 177 -17.33 11.83 3.61
C LYS A 177 -18.26 11.08 4.56
N THR A 178 -18.65 9.86 4.19
CA THR A 178 -19.50 9.00 5.03
C THR A 178 -18.62 7.92 5.66
N LEU A 179 -18.50 7.95 6.99
CA LEU A 179 -17.66 7.04 7.77
C LEU A 179 -18.53 6.08 8.61
N GLY A 180 -17.89 5.14 9.31
CA GLY A 180 -18.54 4.02 9.97
C GLY A 180 -18.75 2.86 8.99
N SER A 181 -19.80 2.06 9.20
CA SER A 181 -20.17 0.97 8.30
C SER A 181 -20.88 1.53 7.06
N ILE A 182 -20.21 1.45 5.91
CA ILE A 182 -20.71 1.94 4.63
C ILE A 182 -20.71 0.82 3.59
N THR A 183 -21.63 0.88 2.64
CA THR A 183 -21.61 0.01 1.45
C THR A 183 -21.00 0.80 0.29
N VAL A 184 -19.92 0.29 -0.29
CA VAL A 184 -19.20 0.93 -1.40
C VAL A 184 -19.34 0.11 -2.67
N GLN A 185 -19.27 0.78 -3.81
CA GLN A 185 -19.18 0.12 -5.10
C GLN A 185 -17.84 -0.60 -5.21
N ALA A 186 -17.87 -1.86 -5.61
CA ALA A 186 -16.71 -2.71 -5.77
C ALA A 186 -16.93 -3.55 -7.03
N ALA A 187 -16.95 -2.87 -8.18
CA ALA A 187 -17.06 -3.51 -9.48
C ALA A 187 -16.02 -4.63 -9.65
N ARG A 188 -16.25 -5.54 -10.60
CA ARG A 188 -15.47 -6.77 -10.72
C ARG A 188 -13.96 -6.53 -10.84
N ASP A 189 -13.54 -5.44 -11.48
CA ASP A 189 -12.14 -5.04 -11.68
C ASP A 189 -11.63 -4.00 -10.67
N HIS A 190 -12.37 -3.74 -9.59
CA HIS A 190 -12.03 -2.74 -8.59
C HIS A 190 -11.97 -3.35 -7.18
N LEU A 191 -10.87 -3.06 -6.47
CA LEU A 191 -10.67 -3.39 -5.07
C LEU A 191 -10.78 -2.11 -4.23
N PRO A 192 -11.74 -2.00 -3.30
CA PRO A 192 -11.77 -0.88 -2.36
C PRO A 192 -10.48 -0.80 -1.53
N LEU A 193 -9.75 0.31 -1.69
CA LEU A 193 -8.50 0.63 -1.02
C LEU A 193 -8.56 2.04 -0.47
N TYR A 194 -8.11 2.23 0.78
CA TYR A 194 -8.18 3.54 1.44
C TYR A 194 -6.89 3.89 2.17
N LEU A 195 -6.50 5.16 2.10
CA LEU A 195 -5.44 5.73 2.91
C LEU A 195 -6.02 6.38 4.16
N ARG A 196 -5.43 6.09 5.33
CA ARG A 196 -5.71 6.81 6.57
C ARG A 196 -4.97 8.14 6.58
N GLY A 197 -5.65 9.20 6.99
CA GLY A 197 -5.02 10.50 7.24
C GLY A 197 -3.93 10.42 8.31
N GLY A 198 -2.93 11.28 8.20
CA GLY A 198 -1.73 11.25 9.03
C GLY A 198 -0.55 10.49 8.41
N SER A 199 -0.67 10.01 7.17
CA SER A 199 0.32 9.09 6.58
C SER A 199 1.00 9.67 5.32
N ILE A 200 2.28 9.36 5.17
CA ILE A 200 3.06 9.56 3.95
C ILE A 200 3.55 8.20 3.47
N ILE A 201 3.09 7.76 2.30
CA ILE A 201 3.41 6.44 1.76
C ILE A 201 4.34 6.58 0.55
N PRO A 202 5.55 5.97 0.60
CA PRO A 202 6.45 5.94 -0.54
C PRO A 202 6.00 4.91 -1.57
N HIS A 203 6.02 5.33 -2.81
CA HIS A 203 5.76 4.49 -3.97
C HIS A 203 6.92 4.59 -4.96
N GLN A 204 7.03 3.61 -5.85
CA GLN A 204 7.97 3.62 -6.97
C GLN A 204 7.22 3.22 -8.24
N HIS A 205 7.54 3.77 -9.41
CA HIS A 205 6.85 3.31 -10.62
C HIS A 205 7.09 1.81 -10.85
N SER A 206 6.03 1.09 -11.22
CA SER A 206 6.10 -0.35 -11.46
C SER A 206 6.93 -0.68 -12.71
N ALA A 207 7.35 -1.94 -12.79
CA ALA A 207 7.98 -2.52 -13.97
C ALA A 207 7.72 -4.04 -13.96
N MET A 208 8.21 -4.74 -14.98
CA MET A 208 7.99 -6.19 -15.14
C MET A 208 8.58 -7.05 -14.01
N ASN A 209 9.57 -6.55 -13.28
CA ASN A 209 10.19 -7.21 -12.14
C ASN A 209 10.85 -6.17 -11.21
N THR A 210 11.30 -6.60 -10.04
CA THR A 210 11.90 -5.72 -9.04
C THR A 210 13.27 -5.18 -9.46
N VAL A 211 14.04 -5.90 -10.27
CA VAL A 211 15.31 -5.41 -10.82
C VAL A 211 15.07 -4.12 -11.62
N LEU A 212 14.03 -4.10 -12.46
CA LEU A 212 13.67 -2.95 -13.27
C LEU A 212 12.91 -1.89 -12.47
N SER A 213 12.01 -2.27 -11.55
CA SER A 213 11.22 -1.30 -10.80
C SER A 213 12.11 -0.51 -9.84
N ARG A 214 13.12 -1.16 -9.23
CA ARG A 214 14.10 -0.53 -8.34
C ARG A 214 14.92 0.58 -9.01
N GLN A 215 14.94 0.66 -10.34
CA GLN A 215 15.62 1.72 -11.11
C GLN A 215 14.70 2.91 -11.41
N LYS A 216 13.41 2.84 -11.05
CA LYS A 216 12.44 3.89 -11.34
C LYS A 216 12.42 4.97 -10.26
N SER A 217 11.89 6.12 -10.63
CA SER A 217 11.64 7.21 -9.70
C SER A 217 10.58 6.84 -8.66
N PHE A 218 10.72 7.41 -7.48
CA PHE A 218 9.74 7.38 -6.40
C PHE A 218 8.70 8.49 -6.55
N TYR A 219 7.56 8.27 -5.91
CA TYR A 219 6.56 9.30 -5.66
C TYR A 219 5.93 9.10 -4.28
N LEU A 220 5.35 10.15 -3.72
CA LEU A 220 4.73 10.12 -2.39
C LEU A 220 3.24 10.38 -2.47
N TYR A 221 2.44 9.59 -1.76
CA TYR A 221 1.08 9.97 -1.38
C TYR A 221 1.08 10.44 0.07
N ILE A 222 0.52 11.63 0.30
CA ILE A 222 0.46 12.32 1.58
C ILE A 222 -1.00 12.51 1.94
N ALA A 223 -1.53 11.68 2.83
CA ALA A 223 -2.90 11.78 3.33
C ALA A 223 -2.91 12.60 4.63
N LEU A 224 -3.48 13.80 4.62
CA LEU A 224 -3.47 14.69 5.78
C LEU A 224 -4.48 14.27 6.85
N ASP A 225 -4.08 14.30 8.13
CA ASP A 225 -4.98 14.10 9.27
C ASP A 225 -5.92 15.32 9.47
N LYS A 226 -6.74 15.27 10.53
CA LYS A 226 -7.66 16.36 10.91
C LYS A 226 -6.97 17.67 11.31
N ASN A 227 -5.68 17.61 11.62
CA ASN A 227 -4.85 18.75 12.00
C ASN A 227 -3.93 19.16 10.84
N GLU A 228 -4.18 18.69 9.61
CA GLU A 228 -3.35 18.91 8.42
C GLU A 228 -1.90 18.44 8.59
N ARG A 229 -1.70 17.32 9.28
CA ARG A 229 -0.38 16.69 9.47
C ARG A 229 -0.30 15.32 8.81
N ALA A 230 0.90 14.91 8.43
CA ALA A 230 1.18 13.57 7.98
C ALA A 230 2.65 13.19 8.21
N GLN A 231 2.91 11.92 8.47
CA GLN A 231 4.26 11.40 8.68
C GLN A 231 4.47 10.08 7.96
N GLY A 232 5.71 9.82 7.58
CA GLY A 232 6.11 8.56 7.00
C GLY A 232 7.62 8.46 6.88
N ASP A 233 8.04 7.35 6.32
CA ASP A 233 9.44 6.97 6.21
C ASP A 233 9.64 5.99 5.06
N MET A 234 10.90 5.82 4.68
CA MET A 234 11.30 4.82 3.69
C MET A 234 12.66 4.25 4.07
N PHE A 235 12.73 2.93 4.17
CA PHE A 235 13.99 2.18 4.26
C PHE A 235 14.40 1.71 2.87
N TRP A 236 15.69 1.85 2.54
CA TRP A 236 16.24 1.43 1.25
C TRP A 236 17.68 0.95 1.37
N ASP A 237 17.97 -0.26 0.92
CA ASP A 237 19.30 -0.84 0.79
C ASP A 237 19.44 -1.51 -0.59
N ASP A 238 20.44 -2.38 -0.77
CA ASP A 238 20.65 -3.12 -2.01
C ASP A 238 19.56 -4.18 -2.32
N GLY A 239 18.75 -4.55 -1.31
CA GLY A 239 17.61 -5.45 -1.41
C GLY A 239 17.94 -6.94 -1.23
N GLU A 240 19.20 -7.32 -1.02
CA GLU A 240 19.60 -8.73 -0.96
C GLU A 240 20.77 -9.07 -0.02
N SER A 241 21.65 -8.13 0.29
CA SER A 241 22.79 -8.39 1.17
C SER A 241 22.34 -8.74 2.58
N ILE A 242 23.10 -9.63 3.22
CA ILE A 242 22.86 -10.03 4.60
C ILE A 242 23.38 -8.93 5.53
N ASN A 243 22.63 -8.62 6.59
CA ASN A 243 23.00 -7.69 7.66
C ASN A 243 23.22 -6.22 7.23
N THR A 244 22.50 -5.72 6.21
CA THR A 244 22.60 -4.32 5.76
C THR A 244 22.28 -3.34 6.88
N TYR A 245 21.29 -3.64 7.72
CA TYR A 245 20.94 -2.82 8.88
C TYR A 245 22.07 -2.78 9.92
N GLU A 246 22.59 -3.94 10.35
CA GLU A 246 23.64 -4.04 11.36
C GLU A 246 24.96 -3.40 10.90
N THR A 247 25.29 -3.54 9.61
CA THR A 247 26.48 -2.95 9.00
C THR A 247 26.30 -1.49 8.59
N SER A 248 25.10 -0.92 8.81
CA SER A 248 24.76 0.44 8.41
C SER A 248 24.90 0.72 6.91
N HIS A 249 24.69 -0.27 6.06
CA HIS A 249 24.73 -0.13 4.59
C HIS A 249 23.31 0.04 4.03
N TYR A 250 22.68 1.15 4.38
CA TYR A 250 21.33 1.50 3.95
C TYR A 250 21.10 3.02 3.98
N ASN A 251 20.01 3.42 3.35
CA ASN A 251 19.43 4.76 3.41
C ASN A 251 18.11 4.70 4.18
N TYR A 252 17.83 5.72 4.98
CA TYR A 252 16.58 5.87 5.69
C TYR A 252 16.10 7.30 5.53
N PHE A 253 14.87 7.45 5.08
CA PHE A 253 14.26 8.75 4.82
C PHE A 253 13.11 8.99 5.79
N ILE A 254 13.00 10.21 6.27
CA ILE A 254 11.87 10.67 7.09
C ILE A 254 11.10 11.71 6.27
N PHE A 255 9.79 11.55 6.25
CA PHE A 255 8.86 12.49 5.62
C PHE A 255 7.96 13.07 6.70
N ASN A 256 7.84 14.40 6.73
CA ASN A 256 6.96 15.08 7.68
C ASN A 256 6.25 16.25 7.00
N TYR A 257 4.92 16.22 7.02
CA TYR A 257 4.06 17.33 6.67
C TYR A 257 3.44 17.90 7.95
N ASP A 258 3.71 19.16 8.24
CA ASP A 258 3.10 19.89 9.37
C ASP A 258 3.12 21.39 9.08
N SER A 259 2.08 22.11 9.53
CA SER A 259 2.02 23.57 9.45
C SER A 259 2.25 24.10 8.02
N LYS A 260 1.64 23.43 7.03
CA LYS A 260 1.79 23.70 5.59
C LYS A 260 3.25 23.61 5.10
N ARG A 261 4.04 22.74 5.70
CA ARG A 261 5.44 22.48 5.31
C ARG A 261 5.66 20.99 5.16
N LEU A 262 6.22 20.58 4.04
CA LEU A 262 6.71 19.22 3.82
C LEU A 262 8.24 19.22 3.90
N THR A 263 8.79 18.36 4.76
CA THR A 263 10.21 18.04 4.80
C THR A 263 10.40 16.59 4.34
N ILE A 264 11.32 16.40 3.39
CA ILE A 264 11.82 15.10 2.96
C ILE A 264 13.30 15.09 3.30
N GLU A 265 13.70 14.22 4.22
CA GLU A 265 15.05 14.24 4.80
C GLU A 265 15.68 12.84 4.81
N PRO A 266 16.91 12.68 4.27
CA PRO A 266 17.70 11.50 4.54
C PRO A 266 18.20 11.54 5.98
N TRP A 267 17.62 10.72 6.85
CA TRP A 267 18.13 10.52 8.21
C TRP A 267 19.50 9.82 8.19
N THR A 268 19.64 8.83 7.31
CA THR A 268 20.93 8.23 6.96
C THR A 268 21.00 8.03 5.45
N PHE A 269 22.19 8.22 4.90
CA PHE A 269 22.48 7.99 3.48
C PHE A 269 23.82 7.27 3.34
N LYS A 270 23.85 5.97 3.64
CA LYS A 270 25.07 5.14 3.67
C LYS A 270 25.11 4.05 2.59
N TYR A 271 24.16 4.08 1.68
CA TYR A 271 24.14 3.32 0.43
C TYR A 271 24.16 4.32 -0.75
N PRO A 272 25.35 4.86 -1.10
CA PRO A 272 25.49 5.91 -2.10
C PRO A 272 25.21 5.47 -3.55
N GLU A 273 25.12 4.16 -3.79
CA GLU A 273 24.77 3.56 -5.08
C GLU A 273 23.30 3.85 -5.48
N MET A 274 22.45 4.24 -4.52
CA MET A 274 21.10 4.70 -4.80
C MET A 274 21.12 6.01 -5.61
N ASP A 275 20.71 5.93 -6.88
CA ASP A 275 20.64 7.06 -7.81
C ASP A 275 19.20 7.52 -8.12
N ASN A 276 18.21 6.77 -7.63
CA ASN A 276 16.79 7.05 -7.82
C ASN A 276 16.39 8.47 -7.40
N ARG A 277 15.38 8.99 -8.08
CA ARG A 277 14.81 10.32 -7.87
C ARG A 277 13.44 10.22 -7.26
N LEU A 278 12.99 11.26 -6.57
CA LEU A 278 11.57 11.43 -6.24
C LEU A 278 11.01 12.48 -7.19
N ASP A 279 10.05 12.08 -8.02
CA ASP A 279 9.56 12.93 -9.12
C ASP A 279 8.16 13.51 -8.88
N GLU A 280 7.32 12.80 -8.12
CA GLU A 280 5.93 13.18 -7.90
C GLU A 280 5.53 13.18 -6.41
N ILE A 281 4.63 14.10 -6.05
CA ILE A 281 4.03 14.20 -4.72
C ILE A 281 2.54 14.50 -4.90
N SER A 282 1.68 13.68 -4.32
CA SER A 282 0.25 13.94 -4.22
C SER A 282 -0.13 14.17 -2.76
N ILE A 283 -0.79 15.28 -2.47
CA ILE A 283 -1.24 15.65 -1.13
C ILE A 283 -2.76 15.68 -1.10
N TYR A 284 -3.35 14.86 -0.24
CA TYR A 284 -4.78 14.65 -0.13
C TYR A 284 -5.35 15.41 1.06
N GLY A 285 -6.53 15.99 0.87
CA GLY A 285 -7.28 16.61 1.95
C GLY A 285 -6.75 17.98 2.37
N ILE A 286 -6.13 18.71 1.46
CA ILE A 286 -5.78 20.12 1.64
C ILE A 286 -7.06 20.95 1.76
N ILE A 287 -7.20 21.69 2.86
CA ILE A 287 -8.42 22.46 3.13
C ILE A 287 -8.43 23.79 2.34
N GLN A 288 -7.25 24.38 2.14
CA GLN A 288 -7.07 25.64 1.45
C GLN A 288 -6.07 25.49 0.30
N GLN A 289 -6.53 25.73 -0.93
CA GLN A 289 -5.66 25.73 -2.11
C GLN A 289 -4.48 26.70 -1.91
N PRO A 290 -3.22 26.24 -2.10
CA PRO A 290 -2.07 27.13 -2.07
C PRO A 290 -2.07 28.06 -3.28
N ILE A 291 -1.66 29.31 -3.06
CA ILE A 291 -1.48 30.32 -4.11
C ILE A 291 -0.09 30.16 -4.75
N ARG A 292 0.88 29.69 -3.97
CA ARG A 292 2.23 29.35 -4.45
C ARG A 292 2.85 28.24 -3.61
N ILE A 293 3.79 27.52 -4.20
CA ILE A 293 4.60 26.51 -3.54
C ILE A 293 6.05 26.98 -3.57
N ILE A 294 6.74 26.97 -2.42
CA ILE A 294 8.15 27.32 -2.31
C ILE A 294 8.93 26.05 -2.02
N TRP A 295 9.86 25.69 -2.90
CA TRP A 295 10.77 24.55 -2.73
C TRP A 295 12.20 25.05 -2.53
N ASN A 296 12.80 24.72 -1.38
CA ASN A 296 14.17 25.13 -1.00
C ASN A 296 14.43 26.64 -1.20
N GLY A 297 13.42 27.47 -0.90
CA GLY A 297 13.49 28.93 -0.99
C GLY A 297 13.15 29.50 -2.37
N GLN A 298 12.94 28.67 -3.39
CA GLN A 298 12.55 29.10 -4.74
C GLN A 298 11.08 28.81 -5.01
N THR A 299 10.41 29.70 -5.74
CA THR A 299 9.01 29.45 -6.14
C THR A 299 8.98 28.33 -7.19
N LEU A 300 8.20 27.29 -6.92
CA LEU A 300 7.98 26.20 -7.86
C LEU A 300 7.16 26.70 -9.05
N ALA A 301 7.58 26.35 -10.26
CA ALA A 301 6.90 26.76 -11.49
C ALA A 301 5.45 26.23 -11.52
N GLY A 302 4.53 27.06 -12.03
CA GLY A 302 3.09 26.75 -12.03
C GLY A 302 2.70 25.54 -12.88
N ASP A 303 3.52 25.16 -13.85
CA ASP A 303 3.32 23.98 -14.71
C ASP A 303 3.76 22.66 -14.06
N LYS A 304 4.36 22.72 -12.86
CA LYS A 304 4.79 21.55 -12.08
C LYS A 304 3.75 21.10 -11.05
N TRP A 305 2.64 21.81 -10.90
CA TRP A 305 1.63 21.42 -9.94
C TRP A 305 0.22 21.78 -10.38
N THR A 306 -0.76 21.01 -9.90
CA THR A 306 -2.18 21.21 -10.14
C THR A 306 -2.95 20.95 -8.86
N PHE A 307 -4.05 21.67 -8.65
CA PHE A 307 -4.97 21.43 -7.53
C PHE A 307 -6.35 21.08 -8.08
N ASP A 308 -6.83 19.89 -7.77
CA ASP A 308 -8.20 19.48 -8.09
C ASP A 308 -9.13 19.87 -6.94
N THR A 309 -10.00 20.84 -7.20
CA THR A 309 -10.96 21.37 -6.22
C THR A 309 -12.11 20.41 -5.93
N ASN A 310 -12.36 19.40 -6.78
CA ASN A 310 -13.41 18.41 -6.54
C ASN A 310 -12.96 17.37 -5.51
N THR A 311 -11.70 16.96 -5.57
CA THR A 311 -11.11 15.94 -4.69
C THR A 311 -10.28 16.52 -3.55
N ASN A 312 -9.94 17.82 -3.62
CA ASN A 312 -8.98 18.51 -2.73
C ASN A 312 -7.59 17.86 -2.74
N VAL A 313 -7.14 17.50 -3.95
CA VAL A 313 -5.84 16.86 -4.18
C VAL A 313 -4.89 17.85 -4.86
N LEU A 314 -3.73 18.07 -4.25
CA LEU A 314 -2.61 18.78 -4.86
C LEU A 314 -1.64 17.77 -5.45
N ASN A 315 -1.41 17.83 -6.76
CA ASN A 315 -0.41 17.03 -7.44
C ASN A 315 0.78 17.90 -7.81
N ILE A 316 1.99 17.44 -7.52
CA ILE A 316 3.26 18.06 -7.87
C ILE A 316 4.07 17.03 -8.65
N GLN A 317 4.64 17.42 -9.78
CA GLN A 317 5.33 16.50 -10.71
C GLN A 317 6.59 17.15 -11.28
N LYS A 318 7.40 16.36 -12.00
CA LYS A 318 8.65 16.82 -12.65
C LYS A 318 9.62 17.44 -11.65
N LEU A 319 9.71 16.85 -10.46
CA LEU A 319 10.54 17.36 -9.37
C LEU A 319 12.01 16.99 -9.52
N ASP A 320 12.32 15.79 -10.02
CA ASP A 320 13.68 15.24 -10.09
C ASP A 320 14.48 15.41 -8.77
N LEU A 321 13.87 15.12 -7.62
CA LEU A 321 14.51 15.32 -6.32
C LEU A 321 15.62 14.30 -6.09
N ASN A 322 16.79 14.79 -5.66
CA ASN A 322 17.87 13.94 -5.18
C ASN A 322 17.69 13.65 -3.69
N LEU A 323 17.26 12.42 -3.38
CA LEU A 323 16.96 11.98 -2.02
C LEU A 323 18.18 12.01 -1.06
N SER A 324 19.42 12.12 -1.56
CA SER A 324 20.60 12.31 -0.69
C SER A 324 20.67 13.69 -0.02
N LYS A 325 19.73 14.59 -0.33
CA LYS A 325 19.63 15.94 0.24
C LYS A 325 18.27 16.15 0.90
N THR A 326 18.25 17.02 1.90
CA THR A 326 16.99 17.50 2.49
C THR A 326 16.25 18.41 1.50
N HIS A 327 14.96 18.16 1.30
CA HIS A 327 14.06 19.00 0.53
C HIS A 327 12.94 19.55 1.42
N LYS A 328 12.68 20.85 1.29
CA LYS A 328 11.68 21.57 2.09
C LYS A 328 10.72 22.29 1.15
N PHE A 329 9.43 21.97 1.28
CA PHE A 329 8.33 22.64 0.58
C PHE A 329 7.52 23.46 1.59
N VAL A 330 7.09 24.65 1.18
CA VAL A 330 6.15 25.50 1.92
C VAL A 330 4.98 25.82 1.01
N PHE A 331 3.77 25.55 1.49
CA PHE A 331 2.51 25.77 0.77
C PHE A 331 1.88 27.06 1.31
N VAL A 332 1.90 28.13 0.51
CA VAL A 332 1.48 29.49 0.93
C VAL A 332 0.05 29.78 0.51
#